data_AF-G1V275-F1
#
_entry.id   AF-G1V275-F1
#
_cell.length_a   1.000
_cell.length_b   1.000
_cell.length_c   1.000
_cell.angle_alpha   90.00
_cell.angle_beta   90.00
_cell.angle_gamma   90.00
#
_symmetry.space_group_name_H-M   'P 1'
#
loop_
_entity.id
_entity.type
_entity.pdbx_description
1 polymer ?
#
loop_
_entity_poly.entity_id
_entity_poly.type
_entity_poly.pdbx_seq_one_letter_code
_entity_poly.pdbx_strand_id
1 'polypeptide(L)' 'MPYAITTPEHGTAFDIAGKGIAKTKATEEAIRIAAQMSAPKA' A
#
# COMPACT_ATOMS: atom_id res chain seq x y z
N MET A 1 -12.32 10.11 11.15
CA MET A 1 -12.51 9.49 9.82
C MET A 1 -12.88 8.03 10.04
N PRO A 2 -14.05 7.54 9.59
CA PRO A 2 -14.43 6.13 9.75
C PRO A 2 -14.05 5.29 8.50
N TYR A 3 -12.84 5.48 7.98
CA TYR A 3 -12.34 4.74 6.81
C TYR A 3 -11.01 4.08 7.13
N ALA A 4 -10.81 2.86 6.62
CA ALA A 4 -9.52 2.20 6.67
C ALA A 4 -8.54 2.97 5.78
N ILE A 5 -7.41 3.39 6.36
CA ILE A 5 -6.32 4.07 5.65
C ILE A 5 -5.03 3.31 5.96
N THR A 6 -4.34 2.90 4.91
CA THR A 6 -3.07 2.19 4.94
C THR A 6 -2.09 2.87 3.98
N THR A 7 -0.79 2.78 4.26
CA THR A 7 0.26 3.35 3.41
C THR A 7 1.39 2.34 3.23
N PRO A 8 2.07 2.31 2.07
CA PRO A 8 3.35 1.61 1.94
C PRO A 8 4.41 2.21 2.88
N GLU A 9 5.44 1.43 3.20
CA GLU A 9 6.53 1.77 4.14
C GLU A 9 7.64 2.66 3.54
N HIS A 10 7.56 3.01 2.27
CA HIS A 10 8.60 3.74 1.54
C HIS A 10 8.14 5.12 1.07
N GLY A 11 9.12 5.98 0.75
CA GLY A 11 8.88 7.32 0.20
C GLY A 11 8.60 7.34 -1.31
N THR A 12 8.79 8.51 -1.92
CA THR A 12 8.43 8.77 -3.33
C THR A 12 9.32 8.11 -4.36
N ALA A 13 10.56 7.73 -3.99
CA ALA A 13 11.51 7.04 -4.87
C ALA A 13 11.75 7.77 -6.22
N PHE A 14 11.88 9.11 -6.19
CA PHE A 14 12.03 9.94 -7.41
C PHE A 14 13.26 9.58 -8.24
N ASP A 15 14.33 9.12 -7.61
CA ASP A 15 15.56 8.67 -8.24
C ASP A 15 15.37 7.44 -9.15
N ILE A 16 14.28 6.68 -8.97
CA ILE A 16 13.96 5.49 -9.78
C ILE A 16 12.64 5.58 -10.56
N ALA A 17 11.95 6.72 -10.51
CA ALA A 17 10.72 6.93 -11.26
C ALA A 17 10.95 6.71 -12.77
N GLY A 18 10.06 5.95 -13.42
CA GLY A 18 10.16 5.63 -14.85
C GLY A 18 11.21 4.57 -15.23
N LYS A 19 12.00 4.05 -14.28
CA LYS A 19 13.04 3.04 -14.56
C LYS A 19 12.55 1.59 -14.53
N GLY A 20 11.31 1.34 -14.10
CA GLY A 20 10.74 -0.02 -14.03
C GLY A 20 11.35 -0.94 -12.96
N ILE A 21 12.06 -0.37 -11.98
CA ILE A 21 12.78 -1.12 -10.92
C ILE A 21 12.19 -0.95 -9.51
N ALA A 22 11.04 -0.29 -9.39
CA ALA A 22 10.37 -0.13 -8.10
C ALA A 22 9.84 -1.48 -7.58
N LYS A 23 10.05 -1.77 -6.29
CA LYS A 23 9.48 -2.94 -5.63
C LYS A 23 8.06 -2.63 -5.17
N THR A 24 7.08 -3.44 -5.56
CA THR A 24 5.65 -3.19 -5.33
C THR A 24 5.10 -3.78 -4.02
N LYS A 25 5.86 -4.68 -3.38
CA LYS A 25 5.41 -5.47 -2.22
C LYS A 25 4.76 -4.63 -1.11
N ALA A 26 5.37 -3.52 -0.69
CA ALA A 26 4.83 -2.70 0.39
C ALA A 26 3.46 -2.09 0.04
N THR A 27 3.27 -1.66 -1.21
CA THR A 27 1.99 -1.12 -1.69
C THR A 27 0.94 -2.22 -1.78
N GLU A 28 1.32 -3.41 -2.26
CA GLU A 28 0.43 -4.58 -2.30
C GLU A 28 -0.05 -4.99 -0.89
N GLU A 29 0.85 -5.01 0.10
CA GLU A 29 0.49 -5.31 1.50
C GLU A 29 -0.44 -4.23 2.07
N ALA A 30 -0.17 -2.95 1.81
CA ALA A 30 -1.06 -1.87 2.26
C ALA A 30 -2.49 -2.07 1.74
N ILE A 31 -2.65 -2.35 0.44
CA ILE A 31 -3.95 -2.66 -0.17
C ILE A 31 -4.59 -3.89 0.48
N ARG A 32 -3.81 -4.96 0.70
CA ARG A 32 -4.32 -6.19 1.34
C ARG A 32 -4.85 -5.92 2.75
N ILE A 33 -4.12 -5.15 3.55
CA ILE A 33 -4.54 -4.78 4.91
C ILE A 33 -5.82 -3.93 4.86
N ALA A 34 -5.91 -2.95 3.96
CA ALA A 34 -7.12 -2.13 3.80
C ALA A 34 -8.35 -2.99 3.44
N ALA A 35 -8.18 -3.98 2.56
CA ALA A 35 -9.24 -4.91 2.21
C ALA A 35 -9.67 -5.77 3.41
N GLN A 36 -8.71 -6.27 4.20
CA GLN A 36 -8.99 -7.05 5.42
C GLN A 36 -9.73 -6.23 6.48
N MET A 37 -9.37 -4.96 6.65
CA MET A 37 -10.05 -4.04 7.58
C MET A 37 -11.49 -3.71 7.14
N SER A 38 -11.77 -3.83 5.85
CA SER A 38 -13.09 -3.55 5.25
C SER A 38 -13.98 -4.80 5.18
N ALA A 39 -13.42 -5.99 5.40
CA ALA A 39 -14.17 -7.23 5.40
C ALA A 39 -15.08 -7.31 6.64
N PRO A 40 -16.31 -7.84 6.52
CA PRO A 40 -17.14 -8.14 7.68
C PRO A 40 -16.38 -9.06 8.63
N LYS A 41 -16.37 -8.73 9.93
CA LYS A 41 -15.97 -9.72 10.94
C LYS A 41 -17.02 -10.83 10.95
N ALA A 42 -16.54 -12.07 10.83
CA ALA A 42 -17.35 -13.26 11.11
C ALA A 42 -17.81 -13.27 12.57
#